data_AF-A0A1Y1S1L4-F1
#
_entry.id   AF-A0A1Y1S1L4-F1
#
_cell.length_a   1.000
_cell.length_b   1.000
_cell.length_c   1.000
_cell.angle_alpha   90.00
_cell.angle_beta   90.00
_cell.angle_gamma   90.00
#
_symmetry.space_group_name_H-M   'P 1'
#
loop_
_entity.id
_entity.type
_entity.pdbx_description
1 polymer ?
#
loop_
_entity_poly.entity_id
_entity_poly.type
_entity_poly.pdbx_seq_one_letter_code
_entity_poly.pdbx_strand_id
1 'polypeptide(L)'
;MKRGSDAMHYSLAEFAYILFFLSVWAALLVYGRYQAVAVQYQNAREEISLLTEEVNYLNEVLAEKENAVVPCWRRPDKAIPEVAGVIAIHSSTIYTLTRNPGDDRDAFAAPPETRDTILKTRTAAFFKEELAYAREKNCYIRVRIENHTNDFSLYKGMAQVLAGLGIVVVNE
;
A
#
# COMPACT_ATOMS: atom_id res chain seq x y z
N MET A 1 82.37 -41.25 -26.17
CA MET A 1 81.38 -41.09 -25.08
C MET A 1 80.42 -39.95 -25.41
N LYS A 2 79.22 -40.25 -25.91
CA LYS A 2 78.14 -39.26 -26.14
C LYS A 2 76.76 -39.72 -25.61
N ARG A 3 76.68 -40.93 -25.03
CA ARG A 3 75.39 -41.54 -24.61
C ARG A 3 74.79 -40.97 -23.32
N GLY A 4 75.57 -40.26 -22.50
CA GLY A 4 75.08 -39.70 -21.21
C GLY A 4 74.30 -38.38 -21.34
N SER A 5 74.65 -37.54 -22.32
CA SER A 5 74.01 -36.22 -22.53
C SER A 5 72.62 -36.35 -23.15
N ASP A 6 72.47 -37.25 -24.12
CA ASP A 6 71.18 -37.48 -24.78
C ASP A 6 70.18 -38.10 -23.82
N ALA A 7 70.58 -39.09 -23.00
CA ALA A 7 69.69 -39.71 -22.01
C ALA A 7 69.16 -38.72 -20.95
N MET A 8 69.97 -37.73 -20.54
CA MET A 8 69.55 -36.68 -19.61
C MET A 8 68.61 -35.66 -20.27
N HIS A 9 68.80 -35.35 -21.55
CA HIS A 9 67.88 -34.49 -22.30
C HIS A 9 66.53 -35.16 -22.57
N TYR A 10 66.53 -36.46 -22.87
CA TYR A 10 65.30 -37.23 -23.03
C TYR A 10 64.51 -37.29 -21.71
N SER A 11 65.15 -37.53 -20.56
CA SER A 11 64.43 -37.58 -19.27
C SER A 11 63.89 -36.22 -18.82
N LEU A 12 64.60 -35.12 -19.11
CA LEU A 12 64.17 -33.77 -18.78
C LEU A 12 63.04 -33.29 -19.69
N ALA A 13 63.07 -33.67 -20.98
CA ALA A 13 61.99 -33.42 -21.92
C ALA A 13 60.71 -34.20 -21.55
N GLU A 14 60.83 -35.47 -21.13
CA GLU A 14 59.71 -36.27 -20.64
C GLU A 14 59.07 -35.66 -19.39
N PHE A 15 59.88 -35.18 -18.44
CA PHE A 15 59.39 -34.47 -17.25
C PHE A 15 58.68 -33.15 -17.60
N ALA A 16 59.24 -32.38 -18.53
CA ALA A 16 58.62 -31.14 -19.00
C ALA A 16 57.27 -31.41 -19.69
N TYR A 17 57.17 -32.49 -20.47
CA TYR A 17 55.91 -32.92 -21.09
C TYR A 17 54.86 -33.31 -20.05
N ILE A 18 55.24 -34.08 -19.02
CA ILE A 18 54.32 -34.46 -17.94
C ILE A 18 53.80 -33.22 -17.20
N LEU A 19 54.69 -32.27 -16.87
CA LEU A 19 54.31 -31.00 -16.23
C LEU A 19 53.43 -30.13 -17.13
N PHE A 20 53.69 -30.12 -18.43
CA PHE A 20 52.85 -29.43 -19.40
C PHE A 20 51.44 -30.05 -19.45
N PHE A 21 51.32 -31.37 -19.53
CA PHE A 21 50.01 -32.02 -19.51
C PHE A 21 49.26 -31.79 -18.20
N LEU A 22 49.94 -31.85 -17.06
CA LEU A 22 49.34 -31.57 -15.75
C LEU A 22 48.86 -30.11 -15.64
N SER A 23 49.65 -29.14 -16.13
CA SER A 23 49.25 -27.73 -16.10
C SER A 23 48.08 -27.44 -17.05
N VAL A 24 48.06 -28.05 -18.24
CA VAL A 24 46.92 -27.95 -19.17
C VAL A 24 45.66 -28.55 -18.56
N TRP A 25 45.74 -29.72 -17.92
CA TRP A 25 44.59 -30.34 -17.25
C TRP A 25 44.09 -29.52 -16.06
N ALA A 26 45.01 -28.97 -15.25
CA ALA A 26 44.65 -28.07 -14.15
C ALA A 26 43.95 -26.81 -14.66
N ALA A 27 44.45 -26.21 -15.75
CA ALA A 27 43.83 -25.05 -16.38
C ALA A 27 42.42 -25.36 -16.92
N LEU A 28 42.23 -26.52 -17.56
CA LEU A 28 40.92 -26.97 -18.03
C LEU A 28 39.93 -27.18 -16.88
N LEU A 29 40.36 -27.78 -15.77
CA LEU A 29 39.53 -27.96 -14.58
C LEU A 29 39.10 -26.63 -13.96
N VAL A 30 40.04 -25.68 -13.82
CA VAL A 30 39.74 -24.35 -13.29
C VAL A 30 38.79 -23.59 -14.23
N TYR A 31 39.01 -23.67 -15.54
CA TYR A 31 38.15 -23.04 -16.53
C TYR A 31 36.71 -23.59 -16.49
N GLY A 32 36.55 -24.91 -16.38
CA GLY A 32 35.23 -25.53 -16.24
C GLY A 32 34.49 -25.07 -14.97
N ARG A 33 35.19 -24.97 -13.84
CA ARG A 33 34.60 -24.43 -12.60
C ARG A 33 34.26 -22.95 -12.72
N TYR A 34 35.12 -22.16 -13.37
CA TYR A 34 34.86 -20.75 -13.60
C TYR A 34 33.59 -20.54 -14.43
N GLN A 35 33.39 -21.31 -15.50
CA GLN A 35 32.16 -21.23 -16.30
C GLN A 35 30.92 -21.61 -15.47
N ALA A 36 30.97 -22.67 -14.67
CA ALA A 36 29.86 -23.08 -13.82
C ALA A 36 29.48 -21.98 -12.80
N VAL A 37 30.48 -21.35 -12.16
CA VAL A 37 30.27 -20.25 -11.22
C VAL A 37 29.75 -19.00 -11.93
N ALA A 38 30.22 -18.70 -13.14
CA ALA A 38 29.75 -17.56 -13.92
C ALA A 38 28.26 -17.69 -14.26
N VAL A 39 27.79 -18.89 -14.62
CA VAL A 39 26.36 -19.16 -14.87
C VAL A 39 25.54 -19.01 -13.59
N GLN A 40 26.02 -19.57 -12.47
CA GLN A 40 25.32 -19.41 -11.18
C GLN A 40 25.22 -17.95 -10.74
N TYR A 41 26.28 -17.16 -10.97
CA TYR A 41 26.29 -15.74 -10.65
C TYR A 41 25.30 -14.95 -11.51
N GLN A 42 25.16 -15.29 -12.79
CA GLN A 42 24.16 -14.68 -13.67
C GLN A 42 22.73 -15.00 -13.21
N ASN A 43 22.44 -16.27 -12.94
CA ASN A 43 21.11 -16.69 -12.47
C ASN A 43 20.73 -16.01 -11.15
N ALA A 44 21.66 -15.97 -10.18
CA ALA A 44 21.43 -15.31 -8.89
C ALA A 44 21.23 -13.79 -9.06
N ARG A 45 21.92 -13.16 -10.02
CA ARG A 45 21.75 -11.74 -10.31
C ARG A 45 20.38 -11.44 -10.94
N GLU A 46 19.91 -12.30 -11.84
CA GLU A 46 18.56 -12.20 -12.42
C GLU A 46 17.49 -12.37 -11.33
N GLU A 47 17.64 -13.38 -10.47
CA GLU A 47 16.71 -13.64 -9.37
C GLU A 47 16.64 -12.45 -8.39
N ILE A 48 17.80 -11.87 -8.01
CA ILE A 48 17.85 -10.66 -7.19
C ILE A 48 17.13 -9.49 -7.88
N SER A 49 17.28 -9.33 -9.20
CA SER A 49 16.62 -8.25 -9.93
C SER A 49 15.09 -8.38 -9.89
N LEU A 50 14.58 -9.60 -10.11
CA LEU A 50 13.14 -9.89 -10.05
C LEU A 50 12.58 -9.68 -8.64
N LEU A 51 13.27 -10.19 -7.62
CA LEU A 51 12.89 -9.99 -6.22
C LEU A 51 12.90 -8.51 -5.82
N THR A 52 13.85 -7.72 -6.35
CA THR A 52 13.92 -6.29 -6.08
C THR A 52 12.74 -5.55 -6.71
N GLU A 53 12.37 -5.90 -7.94
CA GLU A 53 11.17 -5.36 -8.60
C GLU A 53 9.90 -5.71 -7.82
N GLU A 54 9.77 -6.95 -7.34
CA GLU A 54 8.61 -7.39 -6.56
C GLU A 54 8.53 -6.69 -5.20
N VAL A 55 9.65 -6.52 -4.50
CA VAL A 55 9.71 -5.75 -3.25
C VAL A 55 9.33 -4.29 -3.49
N ASN A 56 9.80 -3.67 -4.59
CA ASN A 56 9.43 -2.30 -4.92
C ASN A 56 7.94 -2.18 -5.23
N TYR A 57 7.38 -3.08 -6.02
CA TYR A 57 5.94 -3.13 -6.31
C TYR A 57 5.11 -3.30 -5.03
N LEU A 58 5.49 -4.23 -4.14
CA LEU A 58 4.81 -4.44 -2.87
C LEU A 58 4.90 -3.21 -1.95
N ASN A 59 6.04 -2.51 -1.95
CA ASN A 59 6.21 -1.27 -1.20
C ASN A 59 5.35 -0.13 -1.77
N GLU A 60 5.23 -0.01 -3.10
CA GLU A 60 4.32 0.94 -3.74
C GLU A 60 2.86 0.64 -3.37
N VAL A 61 2.44 -0.62 -3.44
CA VAL A 61 1.10 -1.05 -3.03
C VAL A 61 0.86 -0.80 -1.54
N LEU A 62 1.84 -1.07 -0.67
CA LEU A 62 1.75 -0.78 0.76
C LEU A 62 1.63 0.72 1.02
N ALA A 63 2.43 1.55 0.35
CA ALA A 63 2.36 3.00 0.46
C ALA A 63 1.03 3.57 -0.06
N GLU A 64 0.49 3.01 -1.15
CA GLU A 64 -0.86 3.35 -1.63
C GLU A 64 -1.92 2.96 -0.60
N LYS A 65 -1.79 1.82 0.07
CA LYS A 65 -2.75 1.33 1.08
C LYS A 65 -2.65 2.05 2.41
N GLU A 66 -1.45 2.45 2.85
CA GLU A 66 -1.26 3.25 4.07
C GLU A 66 -1.90 4.64 3.96
N ASN A 67 -1.92 5.22 2.75
CA ASN A 67 -2.52 6.53 2.48
C ASN A 67 -3.99 6.44 2.02
N ALA A 68 -4.44 5.28 1.52
CA ALA A 68 -5.83 5.06 1.11
C ALA A 68 -6.68 4.65 2.31
N VAL A 69 -7.29 5.65 2.95
CA VAL A 69 -8.30 5.46 3.99
C VAL A 69 -9.42 4.55 3.44
N VAL A 70 -9.73 3.44 4.13
CA VAL A 70 -10.78 2.49 3.73
C VAL A 70 -12.15 2.87 4.32
N PRO A 71 -13.30 2.47 3.74
CA PRO A 71 -14.60 2.71 4.38
C PRO A 71 -14.77 1.85 5.65
N CYS A 72 -15.21 2.44 6.77
CA CYS A 72 -15.44 1.77 8.06
C CYS A 72 -16.89 1.25 8.21
N TRP A 73 -17.08 0.12 8.91
CA TRP A 73 -18.31 -0.21 9.67
C TRP A 73 -18.14 -1.35 10.70
N ARG A 74 -19.04 -1.37 11.71
CA ARG A 74 -19.13 -2.20 12.93
C ARG A 74 -19.67 -3.65 12.74
N ARG A 75 -19.54 -4.29 11.57
CA ARG A 75 -19.87 -5.73 11.38
C ARG A 75 -18.95 -6.41 10.35
N PRO A 76 -18.51 -7.66 10.61
CA PRO A 76 -17.59 -8.38 9.73
C PRO A 76 -18.23 -9.01 8.47
N ASP A 77 -19.53 -8.87 8.26
CA ASP A 77 -20.29 -9.77 7.34
C ASP A 77 -20.61 -9.16 5.96
N LYS A 78 -20.28 -7.90 5.68
CA LYS A 78 -20.70 -7.18 4.46
C LYS A 78 -19.51 -6.66 3.63
N ALA A 79 -19.59 -6.85 2.31
CA ALA A 79 -18.59 -6.40 1.36
C ALA A 79 -18.57 -4.86 1.16
N ILE A 80 -19.68 -4.17 1.46
CA ILE A 80 -19.80 -2.71 1.41
C ILE A 80 -20.18 -2.21 2.80
N PRO A 81 -19.39 -1.29 3.41
CA PRO A 81 -19.69 -0.76 4.75
C PRO A 81 -20.99 0.02 4.78
N GLU A 82 -21.81 -0.17 5.82
CA GLU A 82 -23.10 0.52 5.92
C GLU A 82 -22.92 2.04 6.15
N VAL A 83 -23.95 2.79 5.77
CA VAL A 83 -24.04 4.22 6.04
C VAL A 83 -24.23 4.44 7.54
N ALA A 84 -23.28 5.12 8.19
CA ALA A 84 -23.26 5.41 9.62
C ALA A 84 -24.40 6.32 10.08
N GLY A 85 -24.99 7.10 9.16
CA GLY A 85 -26.10 7.97 9.47
C GLY A 85 -26.55 8.85 8.30
N VAL A 86 -27.60 9.61 8.54
CA VAL A 86 -28.20 10.52 7.57
C VAL A 86 -28.21 11.94 8.13
N ILE A 87 -27.87 12.92 7.31
CA ILE A 87 -27.94 14.34 7.62
C ILE A 87 -28.97 14.98 6.71
N ALA A 88 -30.11 15.36 7.27
CA ALA A 88 -31.18 16.02 6.54
C ALA A 88 -31.07 17.55 6.66
N ILE A 89 -31.19 18.24 5.53
CA ILE A 89 -31.23 19.69 5.41
C ILE A 89 -32.68 20.08 5.15
N HIS A 90 -33.31 20.73 6.12
CA HIS A 90 -34.71 21.17 6.00
C HIS A 90 -34.83 22.62 5.54
N SER A 91 -33.83 23.45 5.84
CA SER A 91 -33.73 24.84 5.38
C SER A 91 -32.26 25.27 5.39
N SER A 92 -31.99 26.54 5.05
CA SER A 92 -30.64 27.12 5.18
C SER A 92 -30.10 27.11 6.62
N THR A 93 -30.97 26.98 7.62
CA THR A 93 -30.62 27.03 9.04
C THR A 93 -30.99 25.78 9.83
N ILE A 94 -31.87 24.91 9.34
CA ILE A 94 -32.40 23.77 10.11
C ILE A 94 -31.87 22.44 9.56
N TYR A 95 -31.32 21.62 10.46
CA TYR A 95 -30.66 20.36 10.15
C TYR A 95 -31.09 19.24 11.12
N THR A 96 -31.09 18.01 10.64
CA THR A 96 -31.33 16.81 11.46
C THR A 96 -30.23 15.79 11.21
N LEU A 97 -29.59 15.29 12.27
CA LEU A 97 -28.66 14.16 12.23
C LEU A 97 -29.38 12.93 12.72
N THR A 98 -29.21 11.80 12.01
CA THR A 98 -29.75 10.49 12.42
C THR A 98 -28.62 9.47 12.36
N ARG A 99 -28.46 8.65 13.40
CA ARG A 99 -27.45 7.58 13.46
C ARG A 99 -28.01 6.29 12.85
N ASN A 100 -27.15 5.39 12.37
CA ASN A 100 -27.48 4.01 12.03
C ASN A 100 -26.44 3.06 12.64
N PRO A 101 -26.84 1.93 13.26
CA PRO A 101 -28.21 1.51 13.56
C PRO A 101 -28.64 2.14 14.89
N GLY A 102 -29.64 3.03 14.86
CA GLY A 102 -30.22 3.59 16.07
C GLY A 102 -31.06 4.82 15.76
N ASP A 103 -32.29 4.88 16.27
CA ASP A 103 -33.17 6.04 16.08
C ASP A 103 -32.73 7.30 16.87
N ASP A 104 -31.44 7.41 17.21
CA ASP A 104 -30.86 8.62 17.76
C ASP A 104 -30.95 9.72 16.71
N ARG A 105 -31.64 10.81 17.08
CA ARG A 105 -31.84 11.98 16.24
C ARG A 105 -31.46 13.24 16.99
N ASP A 106 -30.68 14.11 16.36
CA ASP A 106 -30.38 15.45 16.86
C ASP A 106 -30.85 16.48 15.82
N ALA A 107 -31.88 17.25 16.17
CA ALA A 107 -32.39 18.34 15.34
C ALA A 107 -31.93 19.67 15.91
N PHE A 108 -31.29 20.50 15.09
CA PHE A 108 -30.74 21.77 15.53
C PHE A 108 -30.82 22.84 14.45
N ALA A 109 -30.68 24.09 14.90
CA ALA A 109 -30.58 25.25 14.03
C ALA A 109 -29.16 25.83 14.07
N ALA A 110 -28.65 26.23 12.92
CA ALA A 110 -27.34 26.86 12.75
C ALA A 110 -27.51 28.18 11.97
N PRO A 111 -27.27 29.35 12.60
CA PRO A 111 -27.29 30.64 11.92
C PRO A 111 -26.25 30.73 10.80
N PRO A 112 -26.48 31.50 9.72
CA PRO A 112 -25.56 31.58 8.58
C PRO A 112 -24.12 31.95 8.96
N GLU A 113 -23.94 32.86 9.93
CA GLU A 113 -22.63 33.37 10.34
C GLU A 113 -21.75 32.31 11.04
N THR A 114 -22.37 31.35 11.72
CA THR A 114 -21.69 30.31 12.51
C THR A 114 -21.98 28.91 11.99
N ARG A 115 -22.63 28.80 10.84
CA ARG A 115 -23.18 27.57 10.27
C ARG A 115 -22.14 26.45 10.24
N ASP A 116 -21.02 26.69 9.57
CA ASP A 116 -20.01 25.66 9.34
C ASP A 116 -19.36 25.18 10.66
N THR A 117 -19.13 26.09 11.61
CA THR A 117 -18.57 25.76 12.93
C THR A 117 -19.55 24.92 13.76
N ILE A 118 -20.84 25.30 13.76
CA ILE A 118 -21.89 24.55 14.47
C ILE A 118 -22.07 23.18 13.83
N LEU A 119 -22.16 23.11 12.50
CA LEU A 119 -22.27 21.84 11.77
C LEU A 119 -21.09 20.92 12.08
N LYS A 120 -19.85 21.42 12.03
CA LYS A 120 -18.67 20.62 12.37
C LYS A 120 -18.72 20.11 13.80
N THR A 121 -18.98 21.00 14.76
CA THR A 121 -18.95 20.66 16.19
C THR A 121 -20.06 19.68 16.56
N ARG A 122 -21.29 19.91 16.07
CA ARG A 122 -22.45 19.05 16.30
C ARG A 122 -22.28 17.69 15.65
N THR A 123 -21.85 17.65 14.39
CA THR A 123 -21.63 16.39 13.67
C THR A 123 -20.50 15.57 14.32
N ALA A 124 -19.40 16.22 14.71
CA ALA A 124 -18.29 15.53 15.38
C ALA A 124 -18.68 15.01 16.77
N ALA A 125 -19.53 15.74 17.51
CA ALA A 125 -20.06 15.29 18.79
C ALA A 125 -21.05 14.12 18.62
N PHE A 126 -21.91 14.20 17.60
CA PHE A 126 -22.91 13.18 17.30
C PHE A 126 -22.28 11.87 16.83
N PHE A 127 -21.26 11.91 15.96
CA PHE A 127 -20.54 10.70 15.49
C PHE A 127 -19.22 10.45 16.23
N LYS A 128 -19.12 10.85 17.51
CA LYS A 128 -17.85 10.83 18.26
C LYS A 128 -17.23 9.43 18.35
N GLU A 129 -18.04 8.41 18.60
CA GLU A 129 -17.55 7.03 18.73
C GLU A 129 -17.06 6.49 17.39
N GLU A 130 -17.81 6.76 16.34
CA GLU A 130 -17.55 6.30 14.98
C GLU A 130 -16.31 6.98 14.41
N LEU A 131 -16.14 8.29 14.66
CA LEU A 131 -14.94 9.03 14.30
C LEU A 131 -13.71 8.58 15.10
N ALA A 132 -13.87 8.26 16.39
CA ALA A 132 -12.77 7.71 17.19
C ALA A 132 -12.32 6.34 16.66
N TYR A 133 -13.28 5.46 16.35
CA TYR A 133 -13.01 4.17 15.73
C TYR A 133 -12.33 4.32 14.37
N ALA A 134 -12.84 5.22 13.53
CA ALA A 134 -12.30 5.51 12.21
C ALA A 134 -10.84 5.96 12.27
N ARG A 135 -10.51 6.83 13.22
CA ARG A 135 -9.14 7.28 13.47
C ARG A 135 -8.24 6.15 13.97
N GLU A 136 -8.72 5.29 14.85
CA GLU A 136 -7.94 4.14 15.35
C GLU A 136 -7.63 3.13 14.24
N LYS A 137 -8.58 2.90 13.34
CA LYS A 137 -8.47 1.91 12.26
C LYS A 137 -7.98 2.47 10.92
N ASN A 138 -7.57 3.75 10.87
CA ASN A 138 -7.18 4.46 9.65
C ASN A 138 -8.23 4.30 8.51
N CYS A 139 -9.49 4.55 8.84
CA CYS A 139 -10.63 4.39 7.94
C CYS A 139 -11.54 5.64 7.97
N TYR A 140 -12.55 5.73 7.08
CA TYR A 140 -13.52 6.83 7.02
C TYR A 140 -14.95 6.34 7.25
N ILE A 141 -15.81 7.18 7.79
CA ILE A 141 -17.24 6.87 7.94
C ILE A 141 -18.05 7.35 6.73
N ARG A 142 -19.09 6.61 6.37
CA ARG A 142 -20.00 6.92 5.25
C ARG A 142 -21.27 7.56 5.80
N VAL A 143 -21.68 8.70 5.25
CA VAL A 143 -22.90 9.42 5.65
C VAL A 143 -23.69 9.82 4.42
N ARG A 144 -25.02 9.76 4.50
CA ARG A 144 -25.91 10.25 3.43
C ARG A 144 -26.40 11.66 3.76
N ILE A 145 -26.49 12.54 2.76
CA ILE A 145 -27.13 13.85 2.91
C ILE A 145 -28.49 13.82 2.21
N GLU A 146 -29.55 14.19 2.93
CA GLU A 146 -30.87 14.41 2.36
C GLU A 146 -31.15 15.90 2.28
N ASN A 147 -31.31 16.43 1.06
CA ASN A 147 -31.65 17.83 0.87
C ASN A 147 -33.16 17.97 0.60
N HIS A 148 -33.92 18.44 1.59
CA HIS A 148 -35.35 18.72 1.44
C HIS A 148 -35.64 20.13 0.92
N THR A 149 -34.60 20.84 0.45
CA THR A 149 -34.72 22.18 -0.13
C THR A 149 -34.51 22.14 -1.65
N ASN A 150 -34.90 23.21 -2.35
CA ASN A 150 -34.61 23.38 -3.78
C ASN A 150 -33.20 23.91 -4.06
N ASP A 151 -32.39 24.15 -3.02
CA ASP A 151 -31.07 24.79 -3.16
C ASP A 151 -29.95 23.75 -3.09
N PHE A 152 -29.34 23.46 -4.24
CA PHE A 152 -28.22 22.53 -4.34
C PHE A 152 -26.92 23.06 -3.69
N SER A 153 -26.80 24.36 -3.47
CA SER A 153 -25.63 24.95 -2.81
C SER A 153 -25.51 24.49 -1.35
N LEU A 154 -26.64 24.24 -0.68
CA LEU A 154 -26.68 23.74 0.69
C LEU A 154 -26.11 22.32 0.80
N TYR A 155 -26.41 21.46 -0.18
CA TYR A 155 -25.82 20.13 -0.28
C TYR A 155 -24.30 20.21 -0.44
N LYS A 156 -23.82 21.04 -1.38
CA LYS A 156 -22.37 21.23 -1.61
C LYS A 156 -21.66 21.76 -0.38
N GLY A 157 -22.24 22.74 0.30
CA GLY A 157 -21.69 23.31 1.54
C GLY A 157 -21.59 22.25 2.65
N MET A 158 -22.64 21.46 2.84
CA MET A 158 -22.62 20.36 3.81
C MET A 158 -21.57 19.30 3.47
N ALA A 159 -21.47 18.91 2.19
CA ALA A 159 -20.47 17.93 1.76
C ALA A 159 -19.03 18.40 2.02
N GLN A 160 -18.74 19.69 1.81
CA GLN A 160 -17.43 20.27 2.15
C GLN A 160 -17.16 20.27 3.66
N VAL A 161 -18.18 20.56 4.47
CA VAL A 161 -18.08 20.50 5.93
C VAL A 161 -17.74 19.08 6.41
N LEU A 162 -18.43 18.07 5.86
CA LEU A 162 -18.22 16.66 6.19
C LEU A 162 -16.86 16.14 5.72
N ALA A 163 -16.41 16.53 4.52
CA ALA A 163 -15.07 16.20 4.03
C ALA A 163 -13.97 16.72 4.98
N GLY A 164 -14.16 17.91 5.56
CA GLY A 164 -13.26 18.46 6.58
C GLY A 164 -13.22 17.69 7.90
N LEU A 165 -14.19 16.79 8.15
CA LEU A 165 -14.22 15.87 9.29
C LEU A 165 -13.71 14.47 8.95
N GLY A 166 -13.25 14.22 7.71
CA GLY A 166 -12.89 12.88 7.25
C GLY A 166 -14.10 11.96 7.02
N ILE A 167 -15.28 12.55 6.78
CA ILE A 167 -16.53 11.83 6.51
C ILE A 167 -16.76 11.81 5.00
N VAL A 168 -17.06 10.63 4.44
CA VAL A 168 -17.38 10.46 3.02
C VAL A 168 -18.89 10.51 2.82
N VAL A 169 -19.32 11.36 1.89
CA VAL A 169 -20.72 11.49 1.50
C VAL A 169 -21.06 10.48 0.42
N VAL A 170 -22.15 9.74 0.63
CA VAL A 170 -22.65 8.74 -0.33
C VAL A 170 -24.06 9.08 -0.80
N ASN A 171 -24.36 8.70 -2.03
CA ASN A 171 -25.67 8.89 -2.66
C ASN A 171 -26.23 7.50 -2.99
N GLU A 172 -26.76 6.83 -1.97
CA GLU A 172 -27.38 5.49 -2.02
C GLU A 172 -28.89 5.56 -1.71
#